data_AF-A0A354BAM6-F1
#
_entry.id   AF-A0A354BAM6-F1
#
_cell.length_a   1.000
_cell.length_b   1.000
_cell.length_c   1.000
_cell.angle_alpha   90.00
_cell.angle_beta   90.00
_cell.angle_gamma   90.00
#
_symmetry.space_group_name_H-M   'P 1'
#
loop_
_entity.id
_entity.type
_entity.pdbx_description
1 polymer ?
#
loop_
_entity_poly.entity_id
_entity_poly.type
_entity_poly.pdbx_seq_one_letter_code
_entity_poly.pdbx_strand_id
1 'polypeptide(L)'
;LANNVVFAGFAFVVLLGTIFPLIVEAIDGRTISVGNPYFDQMTMPIGFTLLFLMAVAPILPWRKASGDVLSDRLIWPAWLGVGSMVFAAVVGARGWAPMLAFGLGGFAGGAALRQVVLATRRQGWRGLVGRTNGGMIVHLGVVLIAVAFAASNAYVRQGEFTL
;
A
#
# COMPACT_ATOMS: atom_id res chain seq x y z
N LEU A 1 4.86 -14.04 8.04
CA LEU A 1 3.55 -14.07 8.75
C LEU A 1 2.99 -12.67 9.02
N ALA A 2 3.82 -11.67 9.35
CA ALA A 2 3.38 -10.29 9.62
C ALA A 2 2.37 -9.74 8.59
N ASN A 3 2.65 -9.89 7.29
CA ASN A 3 1.73 -9.45 6.22
C ASN A 3 0.31 -10.04 6.36
N ASN A 4 0.22 -11.35 6.64
CA ASN A 4 -1.06 -12.03 6.79
C ASN A 4 -1.80 -11.59 8.06
N VAL A 5 -1.07 -11.31 9.14
CA VAL A 5 -1.66 -10.75 10.38
C VAL A 5 -2.27 -9.38 10.10
N VAL A 6 -1.58 -8.54 9.34
CA VAL A 6 -2.09 -7.21 8.97
C VAL A 6 -3.31 -7.32 8.07
N PHE A 7 -3.31 -8.24 7.09
CA PHE A 7 -4.51 -8.52 6.27
C PHE A 7 -5.67 -9.09 7.07
N ALA A 8 -5.42 -9.98 8.04
CA ALA A 8 -6.46 -10.48 8.94
C ALA A 8 -7.05 -9.37 9.80
N GLY A 9 -6.20 -8.46 10.31
CA GLY A 9 -6.64 -7.26 11.02
C GLY A 9 -7.48 -6.34 10.14
N PHE A 10 -7.09 -6.14 8.89
CA PHE A 10 -7.86 -5.37 7.92
C PHE A 10 -9.24 -5.99 7.67
N ALA A 11 -9.28 -7.30 7.44
CA ALA A 11 -10.54 -8.03 7.26
C ALA A 11 -11.43 -7.93 8.50
N PHE A 12 -10.86 -8.02 9.71
CA PHE A 12 -11.59 -7.87 10.96
C PHE A 12 -12.18 -6.47 11.12
N VAL A 13 -11.43 -5.40 10.81
CA VAL A 13 -11.94 -4.01 10.83
C VAL A 13 -13.11 -3.86 9.87
N VAL A 14 -13.00 -4.37 8.64
CA VAL A 14 -14.08 -4.28 7.65
C VAL A 14 -15.31 -5.06 8.09
N LEU A 15 -15.11 -6.27 8.61
CA LEU A 15 -16.18 -7.11 9.14
C LEU A 15 -16.89 -6.41 10.31
N LEU A 16 -16.13 -5.81 11.23
CA LEU A 16 -16.70 -5.14 12.40
C LEU A 16 -17.49 -3.89 11.98
N GLY A 17 -16.92 -3.04 11.13
CA GLY A 17 -17.58 -1.83 10.67
C GLY A 17 -18.87 -2.08 9.86
N THR A 18 -18.99 -3.26 9.23
CA THR A 18 -20.18 -3.65 8.46
C THR A 18 -21.22 -4.38 9.30
N ILE A 19 -20.81 -5.25 10.24
CA ILE A 19 -21.73 -6.01 11.09
C ILE A 19 -22.25 -5.19 12.26
N PHE A 20 -21.44 -4.28 12.85
CA PHE A 20 -21.84 -3.53 14.04
C PHE A 20 -23.16 -2.76 13.88
N PRO A 21 -23.41 -2.01 12.78
CA PRO A 21 -24.70 -1.40 12.51
C PRO A 21 -25.88 -2.37 12.56
N LEU A 22 -25.71 -3.55 11.95
CA LEU A 22 -26.76 -4.58 11.86
C LEU A 22 -27.09 -5.16 13.24
N ILE A 23 -26.09 -5.32 14.11
CA ILE A 23 -26.30 -5.77 15.49
C ILE A 23 -27.08 -4.72 16.27
N VAL A 24 -26.70 -3.44 16.18
CA VAL A 24 -27.40 -2.36 16.89
C VAL A 24 -28.83 -2.22 16.41
N GLU A 25 -29.07 -2.32 15.10
CA GLU A 25 -30.41 -2.31 14.54
C GLU A 25 -31.26 -3.48 15.05
N ALA A 26 -30.69 -4.69 15.14
CA ALA A 26 -31.41 -5.87 15.62
C ALA A 26 -31.75 -5.83 17.12
N ILE A 27 -30.94 -5.18 17.96
CA ILE A 27 -31.13 -5.13 19.42
C ILE A 27 -31.95 -3.91 19.84
N ASP A 28 -31.61 -2.73 19.34
CA ASP A 28 -32.20 -1.46 19.78
C ASP A 28 -33.31 -0.95 18.85
N GLY A 29 -33.49 -1.57 17.67
CA GLY A 29 -34.40 -1.07 16.62
C GLY A 29 -33.97 0.26 16.00
N ARG A 30 -32.75 0.72 16.30
CA ARG A 30 -32.19 1.99 15.82
C ARG A 30 -31.20 1.75 14.70
N THR A 31 -31.43 2.40 13.57
CA THR A 31 -30.48 2.39 12.45
C THR A 31 -29.33 3.35 12.72
N ILE A 32 -28.12 2.82 12.80
CA ILE A 32 -26.89 3.62 12.84
C ILE A 32 -26.08 3.36 11.57
N SER A 33 -25.26 4.31 11.16
CA SER A 33 -24.31 4.11 10.06
C SER A 33 -22.89 4.34 10.56
N VAL A 34 -21.98 3.45 10.18
CA VAL A 34 -20.55 3.64 10.37
C VAL A 34 -20.01 4.30 9.12
N GLY A 35 -19.72 5.60 9.21
CA GLY A 35 -19.26 6.41 8.08
C GLY A 35 -17.76 6.35 7.83
N ASN A 36 -17.31 7.10 6.81
CA ASN A 36 -15.91 7.24 6.41
C ASN A 36 -14.92 7.44 7.57
N PRO A 37 -15.19 8.26 8.62
CA PRO A 37 -14.21 8.49 9.68
C PRO A 37 -13.73 7.22 10.39
N TYR A 38 -14.57 6.19 10.52
CA TYR A 38 -14.16 4.92 11.12
C TYR A 38 -13.18 4.17 10.22
N PHE A 39 -13.53 4.03 8.95
CA PHE A 39 -12.70 3.31 7.99
C PHE A 39 -11.40 4.07 7.73
N ASP A 40 -11.41 5.38 7.58
CA ASP A 40 -10.18 6.16 7.37
C ASP A 40 -9.22 6.00 8.56
N GLN A 41 -9.71 6.08 9.79
CA GLN A 41 -8.88 5.94 10.99
C GLN A 41 -8.30 4.52 11.17
N MET A 42 -9.08 3.49 10.84
CA MET A 42 -8.66 2.10 11.05
C MET A 42 -7.81 1.57 9.88
N THR A 43 -8.13 1.95 8.65
CA THR A 43 -7.46 1.43 7.45
C THR A 43 -6.16 2.16 7.13
N MET A 44 -6.03 3.45 7.48
CA MET A 44 -4.80 4.21 7.28
C MET A 44 -3.55 3.58 7.94
N PRO A 45 -3.53 3.26 9.25
CA PRO A 45 -2.35 2.66 9.88
C PRO A 45 -2.03 1.27 9.31
N ILE A 46 -3.06 0.50 8.96
CA ILE A 46 -2.91 -0.81 8.30
C ILE A 46 -2.25 -0.64 6.93
N GLY A 47 -2.73 0.29 6.10
CA GLY A 47 -2.18 0.59 4.78
C GLY A 47 -0.71 1.01 4.85
N PHE A 48 -0.35 1.90 5.79
CA PHE A 48 1.04 2.28 6.01
C PHE A 48 1.91 1.12 6.48
N THR A 49 1.40 0.28 7.37
CA THR A 49 2.12 -0.91 7.84
C THR A 49 2.37 -1.87 6.68
N LEU A 50 1.38 -2.10 5.81
CA LEU A 50 1.55 -2.93 4.62
C LEU A 50 2.61 -2.34 3.66
N LEU A 51 2.49 -1.05 3.33
CA LEU A 51 3.46 -0.38 2.46
C LEU A 51 4.88 -0.43 3.04
N PHE A 52 5.02 -0.23 4.35
CA PHE A 52 6.30 -0.33 5.03
C PHE A 52 6.88 -1.75 4.98
N LEU A 53 6.08 -2.77 5.30
CA LEU A 53 6.52 -4.17 5.21
C LEU A 53 6.96 -4.54 3.79
N MET A 54 6.24 -4.04 2.78
CA MET A 54 6.59 -4.26 1.37
C MET A 54 7.85 -3.50 0.95
N ALA A 55 8.09 -2.30 1.49
CA ALA A 55 9.30 -1.52 1.23
C ALA A 55 10.54 -2.09 1.94
N VAL A 56 10.38 -2.73 3.10
CA VAL A 56 11.49 -3.33 3.84
C VAL A 56 11.90 -4.70 3.27
N ALA A 57 10.97 -5.44 2.67
CA ALA A 57 11.24 -6.79 2.17
C ALA A 57 12.43 -6.89 1.17
N PRO A 58 12.63 -5.97 0.21
CA PRO A 58 13.79 -5.96 -0.68
C PRO A 58 15.11 -5.56 0.00
N ILE A 59 15.04 -4.86 1.13
CA ILE A 59 16.20 -4.33 1.86
C ILE A 59 16.83 -5.42 2.74
N LEU A 60 16.00 -6.33 3.27
CA LEU A 60 16.48 -7.41 4.13
C LEU A 60 17.35 -8.41 3.34
N PRO A 61 18.62 -8.60 3.71
CA PRO A 61 19.49 -9.56 3.04
C PRO A 61 19.10 -10.98 3.44
N TRP A 62 18.21 -11.61 2.67
CA TRP A 62 17.77 -13.00 2.91
C TRP A 62 18.87 -14.06 2.67
N ARG A 63 19.99 -13.68 2.06
CA ARG A 63 21.19 -14.50 1.89
C ARG A 63 22.37 -13.56 1.65
N LYS A 64 23.60 -13.96 2.02
CA LYS A 64 24.88 -13.23 1.82
C LYS A 64 24.96 -12.56 0.43
N ALA A 65 24.38 -11.38 0.30
CA ALA A 65 24.44 -10.55 -0.87
C ALA A 65 25.50 -9.50 -0.57
N SER A 66 26.52 -9.41 -1.42
CA SER A 66 27.52 -8.35 -1.37
C SER A 66 26.80 -6.99 -1.35
N GLY A 67 27.26 -6.05 -0.53
CA GLY A 67 26.64 -4.72 -0.40
C GLY A 67 26.42 -4.02 -1.75
N ASP A 68 27.35 -4.22 -2.69
CA ASP A 68 27.30 -3.66 -4.05
C ASP A 68 26.13 -4.21 -4.89
N VAL A 69 25.78 -5.49 -4.71
CA VAL A 69 24.66 -6.11 -5.42
C VAL A 69 23.33 -5.65 -4.84
N LEU A 70 23.31 -5.26 -3.56
CA LEU A 70 22.13 -4.72 -2.90
C LEU A 70 21.89 -3.26 -3.32
N SER A 71 22.93 -2.41 -3.34
CA SER A 71 22.82 -1.01 -3.77
C SER A 71 22.32 -0.88 -5.21
N ASP A 72 22.87 -1.67 -6.15
CA ASP A 72 22.42 -1.69 -7.55
C ASP A 72 20.96 -2.12 -7.72
N ARG A 73 20.45 -2.93 -6.79
CA ARG A 73 19.06 -3.40 -6.81
C ARG A 73 18.10 -2.39 -6.20
N LEU A 74 18.55 -1.62 -5.22
CA LEU A 74 17.73 -0.66 -4.47
C LEU A 74 17.72 0.74 -5.09
N ILE A 75 18.69 1.08 -5.95
CA ILE A 75 18.77 2.41 -6.56
C ILE A 75 17.53 2.73 -7.40
N TRP A 76 17.04 1.77 -8.19
CA TRP A 76 15.86 1.97 -9.04
C TRP A 76 14.55 2.12 -8.24
N PRO A 77 14.26 1.25 -7.25
CA PRO A 77 13.20 1.48 -6.28
C PRO A 77 13.31 2.82 -5.54
N ALA A 78 14.50 3.23 -5.12
CA ALA A 78 14.72 4.51 -4.45
C ALA A 78 14.34 5.71 -5.34
N TRP A 79 14.77 5.71 -6.60
CA TRP A 79 14.38 6.74 -7.56
C TRP A 79 12.88 6.77 -7.80
N LEU A 80 12.21 5.61 -7.87
CA LEU A 80 10.77 5.57 -8.02
C LEU A 80 10.04 6.06 -6.78
N GLY A 81 10.54 5.79 -5.57
CA GLY A 81 10.01 6.34 -4.32
C GLY A 81 10.18 7.85 -4.19
N VAL A 82 11.35 8.38 -4.55
CA VAL A 82 11.58 9.84 -4.56
C VAL A 82 10.74 10.50 -5.66
N GLY A 83 10.72 9.92 -6.86
CA GLY A 83 9.96 10.42 -7.99
C GLY A 83 8.45 10.46 -7.72
N SER A 84 7.90 9.46 -7.04
CA SER A 84 6.49 9.45 -6.64
C SER A 84 6.18 10.49 -5.56
N MET A 85 7.09 10.74 -4.61
CA MET A 85 6.94 11.83 -3.63
C MET A 85 6.96 13.20 -4.30
N VAL A 86 7.91 13.43 -5.21
CA VAL A 86 7.98 14.67 -5.98
C VAL A 86 6.72 14.86 -6.82
N PHE A 87 6.28 13.81 -7.53
CA PHE A 87 5.03 13.84 -8.28
C PHE A 87 3.84 14.21 -7.39
N ALA A 88 3.71 13.58 -6.22
CA ALA A 88 2.67 13.89 -5.25
C ALA A 88 2.69 15.36 -4.80
N ALA A 89 3.89 15.90 -4.54
CA ALA A 89 4.04 17.30 -4.15
C ALA A 89 3.64 18.25 -5.30
N VAL A 90 4.02 17.95 -6.55
CA VAL A 90 3.68 18.78 -7.72
C VAL A 90 2.18 18.78 -7.99
N VAL A 91 1.48 17.64 -7.85
CA VAL A 91 0.02 17.57 -8.02
C VAL A 91 -0.76 18.15 -6.83
N GLY A 92 -0.06 18.74 -5.85
CA GLY A 92 -0.66 19.48 -4.75
C GLY A 92 -0.99 18.62 -3.53
N ALA A 93 -0.54 17.37 -3.43
CA ALA A 93 -0.69 16.62 -2.20
C ALA A 93 0.13 17.28 -1.08
N ARG A 94 -0.52 17.56 0.05
CA ARG A 94 0.09 18.21 1.21
C ARG A 94 -0.10 17.35 2.45
N GLY A 95 0.90 17.37 3.33
CA GLY A 95 0.90 16.62 4.59
C GLY A 95 1.76 15.35 4.55
N TRP A 96 2.08 14.84 5.74
CA TRP A 96 3.01 13.72 5.92
C TRP A 96 2.44 12.40 5.39
N ALA A 97 1.13 12.18 5.53
CA ALA A 97 0.47 10.94 5.15
C ALA A 97 0.56 10.62 3.65
N PRO A 98 0.10 11.49 2.72
CA PRO A 98 0.26 11.22 1.30
C PRO A 98 1.73 11.11 0.91
N MET A 99 2.63 11.94 1.45
CA MET A 99 4.07 11.86 1.16
C MET A 99 4.65 10.48 1.53
N LEU A 100 4.34 9.96 2.71
CA LEU A 100 4.77 8.62 3.10
C LEU A 100 4.15 7.53 2.22
N ALA A 101 2.87 7.65 1.88
CA ALA A 101 2.20 6.64 1.07
C ALA A 101 2.79 6.57 -0.35
N PHE A 102 2.99 7.74 -0.98
CA PHE A 102 3.62 7.82 -2.29
C PHE A 102 5.08 7.37 -2.24
N GLY A 103 5.86 7.74 -1.22
CA GLY A 103 7.25 7.32 -1.08
C GLY A 103 7.40 5.81 -0.88
N LEU A 104 6.72 5.26 0.11
CA LEU A 104 6.74 3.82 0.39
C LEU A 104 6.13 3.03 -0.77
N GLY A 105 5.03 3.51 -1.35
CA GLY A 105 4.37 2.89 -2.49
C GLY A 105 5.21 2.91 -3.76
N GLY A 106 5.85 4.04 -4.08
CA GLY A 106 6.76 4.16 -5.22
C GLY A 106 7.98 3.25 -5.08
N PHE A 107 8.54 3.17 -3.87
CA PHE A 107 9.65 2.26 -3.59
C PHE A 107 9.23 0.78 -3.70
N ALA A 108 8.21 0.37 -2.95
CA ALA A 108 7.73 -1.01 -2.93
C ALA A 108 7.22 -1.45 -4.31
N GLY A 109 6.44 -0.59 -4.96
CA GLY A 109 5.95 -0.80 -6.33
C GLY A 109 7.09 -0.86 -7.34
N GLY A 110 8.09 0.01 -7.21
CA GLY A 110 9.28 -0.01 -8.06
C GLY A 110 10.11 -1.28 -7.92
N ALA A 111 10.29 -1.78 -6.71
CA ALA A 111 10.96 -3.06 -6.44
C ALA A 111 10.17 -4.23 -7.05
N ALA A 112 8.86 -4.26 -6.84
CA ALA A 112 7.99 -5.31 -7.37
C ALA A 112 7.94 -5.28 -8.91
N LEU A 113 7.79 -4.11 -9.50
CA LEU A 113 7.76 -3.91 -10.95
C LEU A 113 9.07 -4.34 -11.59
N ARG A 114 10.21 -3.95 -11.02
CA ARG A 114 11.53 -4.36 -11.54
C ARG A 114 11.66 -5.88 -11.57
N GLN A 115 11.20 -6.58 -10.53
CA GLN A 115 11.23 -8.04 -10.49
C GLN A 115 10.35 -8.66 -11.58
N VAL A 116 9.12 -8.17 -11.74
CA VAL A 116 8.21 -8.64 -12.80
C VAL A 116 8.82 -8.39 -14.19
N VAL A 117 9.35 -7.19 -14.45
CA VAL A 117 9.96 -6.83 -15.73
C VAL A 117 11.16 -7.72 -16.06
N LEU A 118 12.06 -7.95 -15.10
CA LEU A 118 13.23 -8.80 -15.30
C LEU A 118 12.83 -10.26 -15.53
N ALA A 119 11.83 -10.77 -14.82
CA ALA A 119 11.35 -12.13 -15.00
C ALA A 119 10.66 -12.32 -16.36
N THR A 120 9.80 -11.38 -16.77
CA THR A 120 9.13 -11.38 -18.07
C THR A 120 10.15 -11.28 -19.21
N ARG A 121 11.20 -10.46 -19.08
CA ARG A 121 12.27 -10.38 -20.08
C ARG A 121 13.04 -11.70 -20.25
N ARG A 122 13.21 -12.47 -19.18
CA ARG A 122 13.97 -13.73 -19.20
C ARG A 122 13.15 -14.94 -19.60
N GLN A 123 11.85 -14.95 -19.28
CA GLN A 123 10.99 -16.13 -19.39
C GLN A 123 9.74 -15.89 -20.27
N GLY A 124 9.64 -14.73 -20.92
CA GLY A 124 8.48 -14.34 -21.73
C GLY A 124 7.19 -14.29 -20.90
N TRP A 125 6.09 -14.74 -21.49
CA TRP A 125 4.77 -14.79 -20.84
C TRP A 125 4.77 -15.59 -19.53
N ARG A 126 5.58 -16.66 -19.45
CA ARG A 126 5.72 -17.46 -18.22
C ARG A 126 6.35 -16.67 -17.07
N GLY A 127 7.11 -15.62 -17.38
CA GLY A 127 7.62 -14.67 -16.40
C GLY A 127 6.52 -13.79 -15.80
N LEU A 128 5.41 -13.54 -16.49
CA LEU A 128 4.29 -12.77 -15.93
C LEU A 128 3.35 -13.67 -15.11
N VAL A 129 2.94 -14.81 -15.68
CA VAL A 129 1.90 -15.68 -15.09
C VAL A 129 2.46 -16.79 -14.20
N GLY A 130 3.79 -16.87 -14.06
CA GLY A 130 4.45 -17.87 -13.23
C GLY A 130 4.14 -17.69 -11.74
N ARG A 131 4.08 -18.80 -10.98
CA ARG A 131 3.79 -18.82 -9.53
C ARG A 131 4.61 -17.81 -8.73
N THR A 132 5.89 -17.64 -9.05
CA THR A 132 6.80 -16.73 -8.35
C THR A 132 6.46 -15.25 -8.60
N ASN A 133 5.96 -14.88 -9.79
CA ASN A 133 5.65 -13.49 -10.13
C ASN A 133 4.18 -13.13 -9.89
N GLY A 134 3.28 -14.11 -9.81
CA GLY A 134 1.90 -13.89 -9.35
C GLY A 134 1.86 -13.19 -7.99
N GLY A 135 2.76 -13.56 -7.07
CA GLY A 135 2.90 -12.86 -5.79
C GLY A 135 3.30 -11.38 -5.95
N MET A 136 4.21 -11.06 -6.87
CA MET A 136 4.64 -9.68 -7.11
C MET A 136 3.55 -8.82 -7.76
N ILE A 137 2.71 -9.42 -8.61
CA ILE A 137 1.53 -8.75 -9.18
C ILE A 137 0.53 -8.38 -8.08
N VAL A 138 0.31 -9.29 -7.12
CA VAL A 138 -0.55 -8.98 -5.95
C VAL A 138 0.04 -7.83 -5.14
N HIS A 139 1.37 -7.78 -4.93
CA HIS A 139 2.00 -6.66 -4.24
C HIS A 139 1.80 -5.33 -4.98
N LEU A 140 1.92 -5.31 -6.31
CA LEU A 140 1.62 -4.12 -7.12
C LEU A 140 0.16 -3.67 -6.95
N GLY A 141 -0.79 -4.61 -6.92
CA GLY A 141 -2.20 -4.31 -6.66
C GLY A 141 -2.43 -3.68 -5.28
N VAL A 142 -1.82 -4.25 -4.23
CA VAL A 142 -1.94 -3.72 -2.86
C VAL A 142 -1.31 -2.34 -2.73
N VAL A 143 -0.12 -2.13 -3.34
CA VAL A 143 0.53 -0.82 -3.39
C VAL A 143 -0.37 0.21 -4.06
N LEU A 144 -0.95 -0.13 -5.21
CA LEU A 144 -1.84 0.76 -5.95
C LEU A 144 -3.06 1.16 -5.11
N ILE A 145 -3.69 0.19 -4.45
CA ILE A 145 -4.85 0.44 -3.57
C ILE A 145 -4.45 1.34 -2.39
N ALA A 146 -3.35 1.05 -1.71
CA ALA A 146 -2.90 1.82 -0.55
C ALA A 146 -2.56 3.28 -0.92
N VAL A 147 -1.87 3.50 -2.04
CA VAL A 147 -1.58 4.84 -2.56
C VAL A 147 -2.86 5.58 -2.95
N ALA A 148 -3.81 4.90 -3.60
CA ALA A 148 -5.10 5.49 -3.97
C ALA A 148 -5.91 5.93 -2.74
N PHE A 149 -5.96 5.12 -1.68
CA PHE A 149 -6.61 5.50 -0.41
C PHE A 149 -5.95 6.72 0.24
N ALA A 150 -4.61 6.76 0.27
CA ALA A 150 -3.89 7.89 0.84
C ALA A 150 -4.07 9.18 0.01
N ALA A 151 -4.10 9.07 -1.31
CA ALA A 151 -4.38 10.18 -2.21
C ALA A 151 -5.80 10.70 -2.02
N SER A 152 -6.81 9.82 -2.00
CA SER A 152 -8.22 10.18 -1.81
C SER A 152 -8.42 10.96 -0.51
N ASN A 153 -7.86 10.48 0.60
CA ASN A 153 -7.92 11.15 1.90
C ASN A 153 -7.25 12.54 1.90
N ALA A 154 -6.16 12.72 1.16
CA ALA A 154 -5.46 14.00 1.08
C ALA A 154 -6.27 15.06 0.30
N TYR A 155 -6.96 14.65 -0.77
CA TYR A 155 -7.81 15.56 -1.56
C TYR A 155 -9.10 15.94 -0.83
N VAL A 156 -9.72 15.01 -0.09
CA VAL A 156 -10.93 15.30 0.70
C VAL A 156 -10.65 16.40 1.75
N ARG A 157 -9.50 16.33 2.44
CA ARG A 157 -9.14 17.39 3.41
C ARG A 157 -8.93 18.75 2.77
N GLN A 158 -8.47 18.85 1.52
CA GLN A 158 -8.30 20.14 0.87
C GLN A 158 -9.65 20.80 0.55
N GLY A 159 -10.68 20.01 0.25
CA GLY A 159 -12.04 20.54 0.02
C GLY A 159 -12.63 21.23 1.25
N GLU A 160 -12.41 20.68 2.45
CA GLU A 160 -12.96 21.21 3.70
C GLU A 160 -12.36 22.56 4.14
N PHE A 161 -11.12 22.88 3.75
CA PHE A 161 -10.49 24.17 4.10
C PHE A 161 -10.86 25.33 3.16
N THR A 162 -11.65 25.08 2.11
CA THR A 162 -12.00 26.09 1.09
C THR A 162 -13.40 26.70 1.26
N LEU A 163 -14.04 26.56 2.42
CA LEU A 163 -15.33 27.15 2.74
C LEU A 163 -15.23 28.24 3.79
#